data_AF-A0A2N2MVG5-F1
#
_entry.id   AF-A0A2N2MVG5-F1
#
_cell.length_a   1.000
_cell.length_b   1.000
_cell.length_c   1.000
_cell.angle_alpha   90.00
_cell.angle_beta   90.00
_cell.angle_gamma   90.00
#
_symmetry.space_group_name_H-M   'P 1'
#
loop_
_entity.id
_entity.type
_entity.pdbx_description
1 polymer ?
#
loop_
_entity_poly.entity_id
_entity_poly.type
_entity_poly.pdbx_seq_one_letter_code
_entity_poly.pdbx_strand_id
1 'polypeptide(L)'
;MVVGIGVLWLVTPSTVMAVGLEEVVATTDPFAALAAAISTGVACIGCGIAVASTGAAAIGVIAEKPESFGRSLIFVGMAEGIAIYGLIISFMILNR
;
A
#
# COMPACT_ATOMS: atom_id res chain seq x y z
N MET A 1 -18.43 5.03 6.74
CA MET A 1 -17.84 5.81 7.86
C MET A 1 -16.33 5.96 7.73
N VAL A 2 -15.56 4.93 7.40
CA VAL A 2 -14.08 5.01 7.27
C VAL A 2 -13.61 5.96 6.13
N VAL A 3 -14.24 5.89 4.95
CA VAL A 3 -13.91 6.78 3.82
C VAL A 3 -14.23 8.26 4.15
N GLY A 4 -15.34 8.51 4.84
CA GLY A 4 -15.77 9.86 5.20
C GLY A 4 -14.83 10.55 6.20
N ILE A 5 -14.30 9.79 7.18
CA ILE A 5 -13.33 10.32 8.16
C ILE A 5 -11.98 10.62 7.50
N GLY A 6 -11.52 9.73 6.59
CA GLY A 6 -10.26 9.95 5.86
C GLY A 6 -10.31 11.18 4.93
N VAL A 7 -11.44 11.41 4.26
CA VAL A 7 -11.64 12.59 3.41
C VAL A 7 -11.75 13.87 4.22
N LEU A 8 -12.44 13.85 5.37
CA LEU A 8 -12.53 15.03 6.25
C LEU A 8 -11.16 15.44 6.80
N TRP A 9 -10.36 14.46 7.24
CA TRP A 9 -9.03 14.70 7.81
C TRP A 9 -8.04 15.26 6.77
N LEU A 10 -8.17 14.89 5.49
CA LEU A 10 -7.38 15.45 4.39
C LEU A 10 -7.76 16.88 4.00
N VAL A 11 -9.03 17.26 4.17
CA VAL A 11 -9.57 18.55 3.74
C VAL A 11 -9.48 19.61 4.84
N THR A 12 -9.39 19.21 6.11
CA THR A 12 -9.21 20.13 7.25
C THR A 12 -7.81 19.97 7.86
N PRO A 13 -6.74 20.56 7.27
CA PRO A 13 -5.48 20.67 7.99
C PRO A 13 -5.72 21.50 9.27
N SER A 14 -5.26 20.99 10.41
CA SER A 14 -5.36 21.74 11.67
C SER A 14 -4.60 23.06 11.53
N THR A 15 -5.29 24.19 11.66
CA THR A 15 -4.68 25.52 11.71
C THR A 15 -3.78 25.60 12.95
N VAL A 16 -2.46 25.60 12.76
CA VAL A 16 -1.49 25.80 13.84
C VAL A 16 -1.54 27.28 14.26
N MET A 17 -1.88 27.51 15.52
CA MET A 17 -1.79 28.83 16.15
C MET A 17 -0.31 29.15 16.41
N ALA A 18 0.15 30.31 15.95
CA ALA A 18 1.52 30.76 16.15
C ALA A 18 1.81 30.99 17.65
N VAL A 19 2.76 30.24 18.20
CA VAL A 19 3.42 30.52 19.49
C VAL A 19 4.91 30.64 19.20
N GLY A 20 5.46 31.85 19.43
CA GLY A 20 6.88 32.18 19.72
C GLY A 20 7.97 31.67 18.78
N LEU A 21 8.91 32.54 18.40
CA LEU A 21 10.16 32.16 17.72
C LEU A 21 10.99 31.16 18.56
N GLU A 22 10.76 29.88 18.33
CA GLU A 22 11.80 28.85 18.28
C GLU A 22 11.57 28.09 17.00
N GLU A 23 12.40 28.35 15.99
CA GLU A 23 12.42 27.63 14.73
C GLU A 23 13.02 26.24 14.96
N VAL A 24 12.32 25.41 15.73
CA VAL A 24 12.39 23.96 15.54
C VAL A 24 11.49 23.71 14.34
N VAL A 25 12.09 23.66 13.15
CA VAL A 25 11.44 23.17 11.93
C VAL A 25 10.99 21.75 12.23
N ALA A 26 9.76 21.58 12.72
CA ALA A 26 9.09 20.32 12.73
C ALA A 26 8.85 19.97 11.26
N THR A 27 9.75 19.15 10.72
CA THR A 27 9.72 18.60 9.35
C THR A 27 8.59 17.58 9.19
N THR A 28 7.38 17.87 9.67
CA THR A 28 6.20 17.03 9.45
C THR A 28 5.57 17.46 8.13
N ASP A 29 5.95 16.77 7.04
CA ASP A 29 5.30 16.94 5.74
C ASP A 29 3.80 16.60 5.88
N PRO A 30 2.88 17.58 5.74
CA PRO A 30 1.45 17.36 5.91
C PRO A 30 0.88 16.31 4.95
N PHE A 31 1.57 16.04 3.85
CA PHE A 31 1.14 15.10 2.82
C PHE A 31 1.70 13.69 3.00
N ALA A 32 2.53 13.43 4.01
CA ALA A 32 3.15 12.11 4.22
C ALA A 32 2.11 10.99 4.36
N ALA A 33 1.03 11.22 5.11
CA ALA A 33 -0.05 10.24 5.26
C ALA A 33 -0.80 9.98 3.95
N LEU A 34 -1.03 11.01 3.13
CA LEU A 34 -1.65 10.88 1.82
C LEU A 34 -0.75 10.11 0.85
N ALA A 35 0.54 10.43 0.82
CA ALA A 35 1.53 9.76 -0.01
C ALA A 35 1.64 8.26 0.34
N ALA A 36 1.66 7.92 1.64
CA ALA A 36 1.64 6.54 2.10
C ALA A 36 0.35 5.80 1.68
N ALA A 37 -0.81 6.43 1.84
CA ALA A 37 -2.08 5.83 1.42
C ALA A 37 -2.15 5.57 -0.09
N ILE A 38 -1.67 6.51 -0.91
CA ILE A 38 -1.64 6.36 -2.38
C ILE A 38 -0.64 5.26 -2.79
N SER A 39 0.55 5.21 -2.16
CA SER A 39 1.57 4.19 -2.44
C SER A 39 1.02 2.77 -2.25
N THR A 40 0.46 2.45 -1.08
CA THR A 40 -0.13 1.13 -0.85
C THR A 40 -1.39 0.92 -1.67
N GLY A 41 -2.26 1.93 -1.78
CA GLY A 41 -3.54 1.81 -2.48
C GLY A 41 -3.40 1.43 -3.95
N VAL A 42 -2.55 2.16 -4.69
CA VAL A 42 -2.31 1.89 -6.11
C VAL A 42 -1.57 0.57 -6.31
N ALA A 43 -0.59 0.26 -5.45
CA ALA A 43 0.12 -1.02 -5.49
C ALA A 43 -0.83 -2.22 -5.29
N CYS A 44 -1.76 -2.15 -4.35
CA CYS A 44 -2.74 -3.20 -4.10
C CYS A 44 -3.70 -3.40 -5.29
N ILE A 45 -4.08 -2.34 -6.00
CA ILE A 45 -4.91 -2.44 -7.21
C ILE A 45 -4.14 -3.20 -8.30
N GLY A 46 -2.89 -2.82 -8.57
CA GLY A 46 -2.03 -3.51 -9.54
C GLY A 46 -1.75 -4.96 -9.15
N CYS A 47 -1.47 -5.21 -7.87
CA CYS A 47 -1.29 -6.54 -7.30
C CYS A 47 -2.53 -7.41 -7.51
N GLY A 48 -3.73 -6.90 -7.18
CA GLY A 48 -4.97 -7.65 -7.33
C GLY A 48 -5.22 -8.12 -8.77
N ILE A 49 -4.91 -7.27 -9.76
CA ILE A 49 -5.01 -7.64 -11.19
C ILE A 49 -4.00 -8.74 -11.55
N ALA A 50 -2.75 -8.60 -11.11
CA ALA A 50 -1.72 -9.59 -11.36
C ALA A 50 -2.07 -10.94 -10.71
N VAL A 51 -2.44 -10.93 -9.43
CA VAL A 51 -2.81 -12.10 -8.63
C VAL A 51 -4.06 -12.79 -9.18
N ALA A 52 -5.06 -12.05 -9.68
CA ALA A 52 -6.22 -12.66 -10.31
C ALA A 52 -5.83 -13.54 -11.51
N SER A 53 -4.90 -13.07 -12.34
CA SER A 53 -4.42 -13.82 -13.52
C SER A 53 -3.53 -15.00 -13.14
N THR A 54 -2.55 -14.79 -12.26
CA THR A 54 -1.59 -15.83 -11.86
C THR A 54 -2.25 -16.90 -10.99
N GLY A 55 -3.19 -16.51 -10.12
CA GLY A 55 -3.97 -17.41 -9.29
C GLY A 55 -4.87 -18.32 -10.12
N ALA A 56 -5.59 -17.78 -11.12
CA ALA A 56 -6.42 -18.58 -12.01
C ALA A 56 -5.60 -19.62 -12.79
N ALA A 57 -4.44 -19.20 -13.32
CA ALA A 57 -3.52 -20.11 -14.02
C ALA A 57 -2.94 -21.17 -13.06
N ALA A 58 -2.55 -20.78 -11.85
CA ALA A 58 -2.01 -21.68 -10.83
C ALA A 58 -3.00 -22.79 -10.46
N ILE A 59 -4.26 -22.45 -10.19
CA ILE A 59 -5.31 -23.43 -9.86
C ILE A 59 -5.59 -24.35 -11.06
N GLY A 60 -5.59 -23.83 -12.29
CA GLY A 60 -5.72 -24.66 -13.50
C GLY A 60 -4.63 -25.73 -13.60
N VAL A 61 -3.36 -25.34 -13.38
CA VAL A 61 -2.24 -26.29 -13.40
C VAL A 61 -2.31 -27.28 -12.25
N ILE A 62 -2.70 -26.83 -11.05
CA ILE A 62 -2.83 -27.70 -9.87
C ILE A 62 -3.93 -28.75 -10.08
N ALA A 63 -5.02 -28.40 -10.78
CA ALA A 63 -6.11 -29.33 -11.08
C ALA A 63 -5.67 -30.48 -11.99
N GLU A 64 -4.78 -30.22 -12.95
CA GLU A 64 -4.24 -31.27 -13.83
C GLU A 64 -3.02 -31.99 -13.24
N LYS A 65 -2.17 -31.27 -12.51
CA LYS A 65 -0.86 -31.71 -12.00
C LYS A 65 -0.69 -31.28 -10.55
N PRO A 66 -1.25 -32.02 -9.58
CA PRO A 66 -1.21 -31.65 -8.16
C PRO A 66 0.23 -31.58 -7.62
N GLU A 67 1.18 -32.29 -8.23
CA GLU A 67 2.60 -32.24 -7.84
C GLU A 67 3.23 -30.86 -8.13
N SER A 68 2.59 -30.03 -8.96
CA SER A 68 3.07 -28.70 -9.31
C SER A 68 2.69 -27.59 -8.31
N PHE A 69 1.92 -27.92 -7.26
CA PHE A 69 1.43 -26.96 -6.25
C PHE A 69 2.48 -25.97 -5.76
N GLY A 70 3.64 -26.46 -5.31
CA GLY A 70 4.70 -25.61 -4.78
C GLY A 70 5.26 -24.63 -5.82
N ARG A 71 5.41 -25.05 -7.08
CA ARG A 71 5.89 -24.17 -8.16
C ARG A 71 4.85 -23.13 -8.52
N SER A 72 3.58 -23.51 -8.58
CA SER A 72 2.47 -22.59 -8.85
C SER A 72 2.37 -21.50 -7.78
N LEU A 73 2.58 -21.85 -6.49
CA LEU A 73 2.59 -20.87 -5.41
C LEU A 73 3.73 -19.85 -5.51
N ILE A 74 4.89 -20.22 -6.03
CA ILE A 74 6.01 -19.28 -6.23
C ILE A 74 5.58 -18.16 -7.20
N PHE A 75 4.92 -18.51 -8.31
CA PHE A 75 4.48 -17.51 -9.29
C PHE A 75 3.37 -16.59 -8.75
N VAL A 76 2.43 -17.14 -7.96
CA VAL A 76 1.40 -16.33 -7.30
C VAL A 76 2.03 -15.41 -6.25
N GLY A 77 2.97 -15.92 -5.45
CA GLY A 77 3.69 -15.13 -4.45
C GLY A 77 4.55 -14.02 -5.05
N MET A 78 5.16 -14.27 -6.22
CA MET A 78 5.89 -13.24 -6.96
C MET A 78 4.99 -12.09 -7.42
N ALA A 79 3.73 -12.36 -7.76
CA ALA A 79 2.75 -11.32 -8.09
C ALA A 79 2.34 -10.49 -6.85
N GLU A 80 2.19 -11.13 -5.69
CA GLU A 80 1.93 -10.50 -4.40
C GLU A 80 3.01 -9.48 -3.98
N GLY A 81 4.25 -9.67 -4.45
CA GLY A 81 5.37 -8.77 -4.19
C GLY A 81 5.08 -7.30 -4.54
N ILE A 82 4.20 -7.03 -5.52
CA ILE A 82 3.78 -5.67 -5.88
C ILE A 82 3.16 -4.95 -4.68
N ALA A 83 2.26 -5.62 -3.94
CA ALA A 83 1.62 -5.03 -2.76
C ALA A 83 2.62 -4.84 -1.62
N ILE A 84 3.52 -5.81 -1.41
CA ILE A 84 4.55 -5.74 -0.37
C ILE A 84 5.48 -4.55 -0.60
N TYR A 85 5.91 -4.28 -1.83
CA TYR A 85 6.72 -3.09 -2.13
C TYR A 85 5.96 -1.79 -1.88
N GLY A 86 4.67 -1.72 -2.25
CA GLY A 86 3.83 -0.55 -1.94
C GLY A 86 3.69 -0.28 -0.44
N LEU A 87 3.58 -1.35 0.35
CA LEU A 87 3.53 -1.28 1.81
C LEU A 87 4.88 -0.86 2.42
N ILE A 88 5.99 -1.42 1.96
CA ILE A 88 7.35 -1.04 2.41
C ILE A 88 7.60 0.44 2.15
N ILE A 89 7.28 0.94 0.96
CA ILE A 89 7.42 2.36 0.62
C ILE A 89 6.57 3.21 1.55
N SER A 90 5.35 2.77 1.87
CA SER A 90 4.46 3.49 2.80
C SER A 90 5.04 3.57 4.21
N PHE A 91 5.64 2.49 4.72
CA PHE A 91 6.38 2.55 5.99
C PHE A 91 7.60 3.46 5.92
N MET A 92 8.33 3.46 4.81
CA MET A 92 9.45 4.39 4.59
C MET A 92 9.01 5.85 4.44
N ILE A 93 7.74 6.12 4.13
CA ILE A 93 7.17 7.47 4.10
C ILE A 93 6.75 7.91 5.50
N LEU A 94 6.17 7.00 6.29
CA LEU A 94 5.65 7.31 7.62
C LEU A 94 6.72 7.30 8.72
N ASN A 95 7.81 6.54 8.54
CA ASN A 95 8.89 6.38 9.53
C ASN A 95 10.10 7.28 9.21
N ARG A 96 9.86 8.46 8.64
CA ARG A 96 10.90 9.44 8.32
C ARG A 96 11.07 10.44 9.46
#